data_AF-A0AA35KVC7-F1
#
_entry.id   AF-A0AA35KVC7-F1
#
_cell.length_a   1.000
_cell.length_b   1.000
_cell.length_c   1.000
_cell.angle_alpha   90.00
_cell.angle_beta   90.00
_cell.angle_gamma   90.00
#
_symmetry.space_group_name_H-M   'P 1'
#
loop_
_entity.id
_entity.type
_entity.pdbx_description
1 polymer ?
#
loop_
_entity_poly.entity_id
_entity_poly.type
_entity_poly.pdbx_seq_one_letter_code
_entity_poly.pdbx_strand_id
1 'polypeptide(L)'
;MSAATVLHQIVEYCLIAVVYDAIITSAVTVFHQLLIRRPLEMDVTPRKCTKIVTLHEHSAKTYREIASVVGVSLATVSRVIKLKQQTGSVSPKRKGKCGRKKKTTPRDDAFLL
;
A
#
# COMPACT_ATOMS: atom_id res chain seq x y z
N MET A 1 -0.38 -45.23 -31.29
CA MET A 1 -0.01 -44.48 -30.06
C MET A 1 -0.86 -45.01 -28.93
N SER A 2 -0.25 -45.51 -27.86
CA SER A 2 -0.97 -46.17 -26.76
C SER A 2 -1.67 -45.13 -25.86
N ALA A 3 -2.91 -45.38 -25.47
CA ALA A 3 -3.69 -44.49 -24.60
C ALA A 3 -2.95 -44.10 -23.30
N ALA A 4 -2.07 -44.98 -22.80
CA ALA A 4 -1.24 -44.72 -21.63
C ALA A 4 -0.24 -43.56 -21.80
N THR A 5 0.32 -43.38 -23.00
CA THR A 5 1.28 -42.30 -23.28
C THR A 5 0.62 -40.93 -23.36
N VAL A 6 -0.64 -40.88 -23.82
CA VAL A 6 -1.43 -39.64 -23.92
C VAL A 6 -1.85 -39.17 -22.53
N LEU A 7 -2.25 -40.08 -21.65
CA LEU A 7 -2.60 -39.75 -20.27
C LEU A 7 -1.40 -39.23 -19.48
N HIS A 8 -0.20 -39.81 -19.67
CA HIS A 8 1.01 -39.33 -19.00
C HIS A 8 1.38 -37.90 -19.43
N GLN A 9 1.28 -37.59 -20.73
CA GLN A 9 1.50 -36.24 -21.24
C GLN A 9 0.48 -35.24 -20.70
N ILE A 10 -0.80 -35.59 -20.60
CA ILE A 10 -1.83 -34.70 -20.06
C ILE A 10 -1.56 -34.37 -18.58
N VAL A 11 -1.12 -35.34 -17.78
CA VAL A 11 -0.80 -35.13 -16.36
C VAL A 11 0.40 -34.21 -16.20
N GLU A 12 1.45 -34.38 -17.01
CA GLU A 12 2.63 -33.50 -16.99
C GLU A 12 2.28 -32.06 -17.37
N TYR A 13 1.46 -31.85 -18.40
CA TYR A 13 1.01 -30.51 -18.79
C TYR A 13 0.16 -29.83 -17.70
N CYS A 14 -0.70 -30.59 -17.01
CA CYS A 14 -1.49 -30.07 -15.89
C CYS A 14 -0.61 -29.63 -14.72
N LEU A 15 0.42 -30.41 -14.37
CA LEU A 15 1.35 -30.06 -13.30
C LEU A 15 2.14 -28.78 -13.61
N ILE A 16 2.60 -28.63 -14.86
CA ILE A 16 3.33 -27.42 -15.29
C ILE A 16 2.42 -26.18 -15.22
N ALA A 17 1.17 -26.30 -15.65
CA ALA A 17 0.22 -25.19 -15.61
C ALA A 17 -0.07 -24.68 -14.19
N VAL A 18 -0.30 -25.60 -13.24
CA VAL A 18 -0.57 -25.24 -11.83
C VAL A 18 0.64 -24.57 -11.17
N VAL A 19 1.86 -25.03 -11.48
CA VAL A 19 3.09 -24.43 -10.97
C VAL A 19 3.30 -23.03 -11.56
N TYR A 20 3.01 -22.83 -12.84
CA TYR A 20 3.13 -21.52 -13.49
C TYR A 20 2.19 -20.48 -12.88
N ASP A 21 0.92 -20.85 -12.65
CA ASP A 21 -0.06 -19.95 -12.02
C ASP A 21 0.35 -19.58 -10.58
N ALA A 22 0.86 -20.54 -9.79
CA ALA A 22 1.35 -20.27 -8.45
C ALA A 22 2.56 -19.32 -8.42
N ILE A 23 3.49 -19.48 -9.37
CA ILE A 23 4.66 -18.60 -9.54
C ILE A 23 4.24 -17.19 -9.96
N ILE A 24 3.30 -17.06 -10.90
CA ILE A 24 2.78 -15.75 -11.34
C ILE A 24 2.07 -15.05 -10.18
N THR A 25 1.24 -15.76 -9.42
CA THR A 25 0.48 -15.18 -8.30
C THR A 25 1.41 -14.71 -7.17
N SER A 26 2.44 -15.49 -6.83
CA SER A 26 3.46 -15.11 -5.84
C SER A 26 4.34 -13.95 -6.32
N ALA A 27 4.72 -13.90 -7.60
CA ALA A 27 5.48 -12.79 -8.16
C ALA A 27 4.71 -11.46 -8.13
N VAL A 28 3.42 -11.48 -8.48
CA VAL A 28 2.55 -10.29 -8.45
C VAL A 28 2.38 -9.74 -7.02
N THR A 29 2.26 -10.61 -6.02
CA THR A 29 2.13 -10.18 -4.62
C THR A 29 3.42 -9.58 -4.06
N VAL A 30 4.58 -10.16 -4.36
CA VAL A 30 5.89 -9.59 -3.96
C VAL A 30 6.15 -8.26 -4.67
N PHE A 31 5.82 -8.16 -5.96
CA PHE A 31 5.93 -6.92 -6.73
C PHE A 31 5.01 -5.83 -6.16
N HIS A 32 3.80 -6.18 -5.74
CA HIS A 32 2.88 -5.26 -5.07
C HIS A 32 3.41 -4.80 -3.70
N GLN A 33 4.11 -5.66 -2.94
CA GLN A 33 4.75 -5.27 -1.67
C GLN A 33 5.96 -4.36 -1.86
N LEU A 34 6.78 -4.58 -2.89
CA LEU A 34 7.96 -3.76 -3.20
C LEU A 34 7.59 -2.35 -3.68
N LEU A 35 6.47 -2.19 -4.38
CA LEU A 35 5.99 -0.87 -4.82
C LEU A 35 5.46 0.03 -3.69
N ILE A 36 5.27 -0.49 -2.48
CA ILE A 36 4.78 0.27 -1.31
C ILE A 36 5.91 1.03 -0.59
N ARG A 37 7.19 0.75 -0.89
CA ARG A 37 8.36 1.35 -0.20
C ARG A 37 9.10 2.44 -0.98
N ARG A 38 8.53 3.06 -2.01
CA ARG A 38 9.16 4.26 -2.60
C ARG A 38 8.88 5.50 -1.73
N PRO A 39 9.91 6.26 -1.32
CA PRO A 39 9.70 7.57 -0.73
C PRO A 39 9.21 8.49 -1.86
N LEU A 40 7.90 8.72 -1.91
CA LEU A 40 7.32 9.72 -2.79
C LEU A 40 7.71 11.10 -2.27
N GLU A 41 8.29 11.88 -3.17
CA GLU A 41 8.60 13.29 -2.96
C GLU A 41 7.43 14.01 -2.28
N MET A 42 7.78 14.67 -1.17
CA MET A 42 6.90 15.42 -0.31
C MET A 42 6.37 16.64 -1.06
N ASP A 43 5.12 16.59 -1.50
CA ASP A 43 4.22 17.76 -1.62
C ASP A 43 2.74 17.35 -1.72
N VAL A 44 2.33 16.39 -0.89
CA VAL A 44 0.91 16.14 -0.65
C VAL A 44 0.44 17.13 0.41
N THR A 45 0.14 18.35 -0.04
CA THR A 45 -0.38 19.40 0.84
C THR A 45 -1.74 19.00 1.41
N PRO A 46 -2.12 19.49 2.60
CA PRO A 46 -3.44 19.21 3.18
C PRO A 46 -4.59 19.53 2.21
N ARG A 47 -4.45 20.59 1.41
CA ARG A 47 -5.41 20.99 0.38
C ARG A 47 -5.61 19.90 -0.68
N LYS A 48 -4.53 19.30 -1.17
CA LYS A 48 -4.59 18.19 -2.13
C LYS A 48 -5.29 16.98 -1.51
N CYS A 49 -4.98 16.65 -0.24
CA CYS A 49 -5.63 15.54 0.43
C CYS A 49 -7.15 15.75 0.60
N THR A 50 -7.59 16.95 0.98
CA THR A 50 -9.02 17.27 1.05
C THR A 50 -9.67 17.15 -0.32
N LYS A 51 -9.03 17.68 -1.38
CA LYS A 51 -9.53 17.57 -2.75
C LYS A 51 -9.70 16.11 -3.21
N ILE A 52 -8.77 15.23 -2.85
CA ILE A 52 -8.87 13.79 -3.13
C ILE A 52 -10.13 13.19 -2.48
N VAL A 53 -10.35 13.49 -1.19
CA VAL A 53 -11.50 12.96 -0.45
C VAL A 53 -12.81 13.50 -1.01
N THR A 54 -12.90 14.80 -1.28
CA THR A 54 -14.12 15.40 -1.85
C THR A 54 -14.44 14.82 -3.23
N LEU A 55 -13.43 14.58 -4.06
CA LEU A 55 -13.63 13.96 -5.38
C LEU A 55 -14.05 12.50 -5.25
N HIS A 56 -13.56 11.77 -4.25
CA HIS A 56 -13.97 10.38 -4.02
C HIS A 56 -15.40 10.27 -3.47
N GLU A 57 -15.80 11.16 -2.56
CA GLU A 57 -17.11 11.11 -1.89
C GLU A 57 -18.23 11.69 -2.77
N HIS A 58 -17.97 12.73 -3.56
CA HIS A 58 -19.01 13.45 -4.30
C HIS A 58 -18.95 13.27 -5.82
N SER A 59 -17.95 12.58 -6.36
CA SER A 59 -17.89 12.30 -7.81
C SER A 59 -17.69 10.82 -8.08
N ALA A 60 -18.28 10.31 -9.16
CA ALA A 60 -18.11 8.93 -9.63
C ALA A 60 -16.77 8.71 -10.37
N LYS A 61 -15.71 9.41 -9.98
CA LYS A 61 -14.40 9.33 -10.64
C LYS A 61 -13.59 8.14 -10.15
N THR A 62 -12.85 7.53 -11.07
CA THR A 62 -11.94 6.44 -10.73
C THR A 62 -10.69 6.95 -10.01
N TYR A 63 -9.98 6.08 -9.28
CA TYR A 63 -8.74 6.47 -8.58
C TYR A 63 -7.65 6.98 -9.54
N ARG A 64 -7.64 6.50 -10.78
CA ARG A 64 -6.73 6.98 -11.84
C ARG A 64 -7.08 8.40 -12.28
N GLU A 65 -8.36 8.68 -12.48
CA GLU A 65 -8.80 10.04 -12.83
C GLU A 65 -8.53 11.04 -11.71
N ILE A 66 -8.78 10.65 -10.45
CA ILE A 66 -8.51 11.50 -9.29
C ILE A 66 -7.00 11.81 -9.20
N ALA A 67 -6.15 10.81 -9.43
CA ALA A 67 -4.71 10.98 -9.48
C ALA A 67 -4.28 12.00 -10.56
N SER A 68 -4.84 11.89 -11.77
CA SER A 68 -4.58 12.83 -12.87
C SER A 68 -5.06 14.24 -12.57
N VAL A 69 -6.26 14.40 -11.99
CA VAL A 69 -6.86 15.71 -11.68
C VAL A 69 -6.12 16.45 -10.55
N VAL A 70 -5.57 15.71 -9.59
CA VAL A 70 -4.87 16.29 -8.43
C VAL A 70 -3.35 16.38 -8.66
N GLY A 71 -2.82 15.67 -9.65
CA GLY A 71 -1.39 15.62 -9.95
C GLY A 71 -0.62 14.85 -8.87
N VAL A 72 -1.12 13.69 -8.45
CA VAL A 72 -0.51 12.84 -7.43
C VAL A 72 -0.46 11.39 -7.89
N SER A 73 0.41 10.58 -7.27
CA SER A 73 0.46 9.15 -7.58
C SER A 73 -0.82 8.42 -7.15
N LEU A 74 -1.14 7.32 -7.84
CA LEU A 74 -2.27 6.46 -7.47
C LEU A 74 -2.12 5.86 -6.06
N ALA A 75 -0.88 5.54 -5.67
CA ALA A 75 -0.57 5.07 -4.32
C ALA A 75 -0.93 6.12 -3.25
N THR A 76 -0.67 7.40 -3.54
CA THR A 76 -1.06 8.52 -2.66
C THR A 76 -2.57 8.59 -2.49
N VAL A 77 -3.33 8.50 -3.59
CA VAL A 77 -4.80 8.52 -3.56
C VAL A 77 -5.33 7.37 -2.70
N SER A 78 -4.86 6.15 -2.97
CA SER A 78 -5.25 4.97 -2.19
C SER A 78 -4.94 5.11 -0.69
N ARG A 79 -3.75 5.62 -0.36
CA ARG A 79 -3.33 5.84 1.03
C ARG A 79 -4.22 6.86 1.74
N VAL A 80 -4.54 7.98 1.10
CA VAL A 80 -5.36 9.05 1.69
C VAL A 80 -6.78 8.55 1.96
N ILE A 81 -7.38 7.83 1.01
CA ILE A 81 -8.73 7.26 1.16
C ILE A 81 -8.75 6.24 2.29
N LYS A 82 -7.78 5.31 2.32
CA LYS A 82 -7.66 4.33 3.42
C LYS A 82 -7.50 5.00 4.78
N LEU A 83 -6.68 6.04 4.87
CA LEU A 83 -6.49 6.80 6.11
C LEU A 83 -7.79 7.46 6.58
N LYS A 84 -8.54 8.07 5.67
CA LYS A 84 -9.85 8.69 5.96
C LYS A 84 -10.86 7.65 6.44
N GLN A 85 -10.92 6.48 5.80
CA GLN A 85 -11.81 5.38 6.20
C GLN A 85 -11.45 4.83 7.58
N GLN A 86 -10.15 4.68 7.89
CA GLN A 86 -9.70 4.12 9.18
C GLN A 86 -9.80 5.10 10.35
N THR A 87 -9.51 6.38 10.12
CA THR A 87 -9.37 7.37 11.20
C THR A 87 -10.47 8.43 11.23
N GLY A 88 -11.31 8.49 10.20
CA GLY A 88 -12.27 9.58 9.99
C GLY A 88 -11.63 10.90 9.57
N SER A 89 -10.29 10.99 9.51
CA SER A 89 -9.54 12.21 9.19
C SER A 89 -8.52 11.99 8.08
N VAL A 90 -8.24 13.08 7.37
CA VAL A 90 -7.23 13.14 6.32
C VAL A 90 -5.83 13.36 6.90
N SER A 91 -5.76 13.93 8.11
CA SER A 91 -4.52 14.05 8.87
C SER A 91 -4.32 12.83 9.76
N PRO A 92 -3.09 12.31 9.90
CA PRO A 92 -2.79 11.31 10.91
C PRO A 92 -3.24 11.77 12.29
N LYS A 93 -3.96 10.90 13.03
CA LYS A 93 -4.46 11.21 14.38
C LYS A 93 -3.33 11.48 15.39
N ARG A 94 -2.13 10.95 15.13
CA ARG A 94 -0.95 11.19 15.98
C ARG A 94 -0.52 12.66 15.91
N LYS A 95 -0.87 13.42 16.95
CA LYS A 95 -0.21 14.69 17.29
C LYS A 95 0.89 14.41 18.31
N GLY A 96 2.16 14.56 17.94
CA GLY A 96 3.29 14.47 18.89
C GLY A 96 4.55 13.79 18.37
N LYS A 97 5.69 14.12 19.00
CA LYS A 97 7.02 13.54 18.74
C LYS A 97 7.02 12.02 19.00
N CYS A 98 7.87 11.31 18.23
CA CYS A 98 8.13 9.87 18.29
C CYS A 98 8.02 9.25 19.70
N GLY A 99 7.42 8.06 19.79
CA GLY A 99 7.19 7.33 21.03
C GLY A 99 8.48 7.19 21.85
N ARG A 100 8.44 7.81 23.04
CA ARG A 100 9.48 7.94 24.07
C ARG A 100 10.50 9.04 23.84
N LYS A 101 10.07 10.28 24.06
CA LYS A 101 10.96 11.30 24.61
C LYS A 101 10.85 11.24 26.13
N LYS A 102 11.83 10.65 26.82
CA LYS A 102 12.01 10.89 28.25
C LYS A 102 12.25 12.40 28.41
N LYS A 103 11.57 13.04 29.37
CA LYS A 103 11.88 14.43 29.75
C LYS A 103 13.28 14.53 30.36
N THR A 104 13.68 13.46 31.04
CA THR A 104 14.98 13.32 31.67
C THR A 104 16.00 12.72 30.70
N THR A 105 17.20 13.30 30.72
CA THR A 105 18.39 12.68 30.14
C THR A 105 18.93 11.64 31.12
N PRO A 106 19.79 10.70 30.68
CA PRO A 106 20.49 9.79 31.59
C PRO A 106 21.27 10.51 32.70
N ARG A 107 21.65 11.77 32.48
CA ARG A 107 22.29 12.63 33.49
C ARG A 107 21.30 13.11 34.55
N ASP A 108 20.07 13.44 34.16
CA ASP A 108 19.01 13.86 35.10
C ASP A 108 18.51 12.68 35.95
N ASP A 109 18.45 11.47 35.36
CA ASP A 109 18.10 10.24 36.07
C ASP A 109 19.17 9.87 37.14
N ALA A 110 20.42 10.35 37.00
CA ALA A 110 21.52 10.08 37.94
C ALA A 110 21.51 10.95 39.21
N PHE A 111 20.77 12.07 39.23
CA PHE A 111 20.62 12.94 40.40
C PHE A 111 19.42 12.56 41.29
N LEU A 112 18.62 11.57 40.89
CA LEU A 112 17.38 11.15 41.57
C LEU A 112 17.52 9.79 42.31
N LEU A 113 18.74 9.27 42.40
CA LEU A 113 19.13 8.11 43.22
C LEU A 113 19.89 8.58 44.45
#